data_AF-A0A395T752-F1
#
_entry.id   AF-A0A395T752-F1
#
_cell.length_a   1.000
_cell.length_b   1.000
_cell.length_c   1.000
_cell.angle_alpha   90.00
_cell.angle_beta   90.00
_cell.angle_gamma   90.00
#
_symmetry.space_group_name_H-M   'P 1'
#
loop_
_entity.id
_entity.type
_entity.pdbx_description
1 polymer ?
#
loop_
_entity_poly.entity_id
_entity_poly.type
_entity_poly.pdbx_seq_one_letter_code
_entity_poly.pdbx_strand_id
1 'polypeptide(L)'
;MQAVQGLLNFAPNGDRDGGLVLMKGSSKLFNEFFAHKRESADHEDAPPPEIKYMDLFLFSEKDVKWFEERGCEMYKVNMEPGDFVLWDSRTMHYAKFPEGEQIRHVQYVCMTPRKFATEEALQAKAYCFETFTGTTHWPHCNIRIAQEKPMRNGEICPKYRTEPFEKPERTDQILRLAGVKGYDE
;
A
#
# COMPACT_ATOMS: atom_id res chain seq x y z
N MET A 1 -5.48 10.62 -7.90
CA MET A 1 -4.15 10.49 -7.24
C MET A 1 -3.45 9.29 -7.84
N GLN A 2 -2.13 9.36 -8.04
CA GLN A 2 -1.35 8.28 -8.67
C GLN A 2 -0.08 8.06 -7.86
N ALA A 3 0.22 6.81 -7.57
CA ALA A 3 1.50 6.38 -7.02
C ALA A 3 2.00 5.15 -7.78
N VAL A 4 3.30 4.91 -7.68
CA VAL A 4 3.84 3.59 -7.93
C VAL A 4 3.84 2.85 -6.60
N GLN A 5 3.03 1.82 -6.49
CA GLN A 5 3.05 0.92 -5.36
C GLN A 5 4.05 -0.20 -5.65
N GLY A 6 4.62 -0.75 -4.60
CA GLY A 6 5.65 -1.75 -4.69
C GLY A 6 5.62 -2.74 -3.53
N LEU A 7 6.09 -3.94 -3.81
CA LEU A 7 6.16 -5.06 -2.88
C LEU A 7 7.51 -5.75 -3.08
N LEU A 8 8.39 -5.63 -2.09
CA LEU A 8 9.65 -6.35 -2.01
C LEU A 8 9.42 -7.67 -1.28
N ASN A 9 9.76 -8.77 -1.93
CA ASN A 9 9.51 -10.12 -1.44
C ASN A 9 10.74 -10.70 -0.74
N PHE A 10 10.55 -11.37 0.40
CA PHE A 10 11.66 -11.97 1.18
C PHE A 10 11.54 -13.49 1.35
N ALA A 11 10.45 -14.11 0.86
CA ALA A 11 10.22 -15.55 0.99
C ALA A 11 9.65 -16.11 -0.32
N PRO A 12 9.80 -17.41 -0.62
CA PRO A 12 9.17 -18.01 -1.80
C PRO A 12 7.67 -17.71 -1.83
N ASN A 13 7.15 -17.36 -3.01
CA ASN A 13 5.73 -17.09 -3.21
C ASN A 13 5.23 -17.68 -4.54
N GLY A 14 4.71 -18.89 -4.48
CA GLY A 14 4.08 -19.58 -5.61
C GLY A 14 2.57 -19.38 -5.72
N ASP A 15 1.94 -20.20 -6.56
CA ASP A 15 0.51 -20.09 -6.92
C ASP A 15 -0.45 -20.27 -5.73
N ARG A 16 -0.05 -21.09 -4.75
CA ARG A 16 -0.87 -21.45 -3.59
C ARG A 16 -0.50 -20.70 -2.31
N ASP A 17 0.53 -19.87 -2.34
CA ASP A 17 0.99 -19.18 -1.12
C ASP A 17 0.20 -17.91 -0.85
N GLY A 18 -0.85 -17.64 -1.64
CA GLY A 18 -1.57 -16.37 -1.60
C GLY A 18 -0.68 -15.22 -2.06
N GLY A 19 -1.07 -13.98 -1.74
CA GLY A 19 -0.29 -12.78 -2.10
C GLY A 19 -0.92 -11.94 -3.19
N LEU A 20 -0.08 -11.12 -3.84
CA LEU A 20 -0.55 -10.06 -4.72
C LEU A 20 -1.16 -10.62 -6.01
N VAL A 21 -2.40 -10.24 -6.28
CA VAL A 21 -3.07 -10.44 -7.57
C VAL A 21 -3.28 -9.07 -8.20
N LEU A 22 -2.88 -8.94 -9.46
CA LEU A 22 -3.02 -7.72 -10.26
C LEU A 22 -3.90 -8.02 -11.47
N MET A 23 -4.76 -7.09 -11.87
CA MET A 23 -5.44 -7.18 -13.15
C MET A 23 -4.65 -6.44 -14.23
N LYS A 24 -3.90 -7.17 -15.05
CA LYS A 24 -3.08 -6.60 -16.13
C LYS A 24 -3.96 -5.78 -17.08
N GLY A 25 -3.51 -4.58 -17.44
CA GLY A 25 -4.21 -3.67 -18.35
C GLY A 25 -5.23 -2.74 -17.69
N SER A 26 -5.73 -3.07 -16.50
CA SER A 26 -6.83 -2.33 -15.84
C SER A 26 -6.53 -0.85 -15.57
N SER A 27 -5.28 -0.49 -15.25
CA SER A 27 -4.88 0.89 -14.99
C SER A 27 -5.09 1.84 -16.19
N LYS A 28 -5.05 1.31 -17.41
CA LYS A 28 -5.33 2.09 -18.64
C LYS A 28 -6.80 2.49 -18.75
N LEU A 29 -7.68 1.67 -18.19
CA LEU A 29 -9.13 1.86 -18.23
C LEU A 29 -9.67 2.60 -17.00
N PHE A 30 -8.81 2.96 -16.03
CA PHE A 30 -9.22 3.60 -14.78
C PHE A 30 -10.11 4.84 -15.00
N ASN A 31 -9.70 5.77 -15.87
CA ASN A 31 -10.46 6.98 -16.12
C ASN A 31 -11.81 6.69 -16.80
N GLU A 32 -11.87 5.73 -17.72
CA GLU A 32 -13.11 5.30 -18.38
C GLU A 32 -14.06 4.66 -17.36
N PHE A 33 -13.52 3.76 -16.52
CA PHE A 33 -14.30 3.05 -15.52
C PHE A 33 -14.97 4.01 -14.51
N PHE A 34 -14.24 5.03 -14.05
CA PHE A 34 -14.71 6.04 -13.10
C PHE A 34 -15.31 7.30 -13.74
N ALA A 35 -15.48 7.34 -15.07
CA ALA A 35 -16.16 8.47 -15.73
C ALA A 35 -17.66 8.54 -15.39
N HIS A 36 -18.25 7.44 -14.94
CA HIS A 36 -19.63 7.34 -14.50
C HIS A 36 -19.70 7.07 -13.00
N LYS A 37 -20.81 7.46 -12.37
CA LYS A 37 -21.06 7.13 -10.96
C LYS A 37 -21.09 5.60 -10.80
N ARG A 38 -20.28 5.09 -9.88
CA ARG A 38 -20.20 3.68 -9.50
C ARG A 38 -20.57 3.53 -8.03
N GLU A 39 -21.08 2.36 -7.69
CA GLU A 39 -21.29 1.95 -6.31
C GLU A 39 -20.16 0.99 -5.93
N SER A 40 -19.46 1.29 -4.84
CA SER A 40 -18.49 0.37 -4.27
C SER A 40 -19.25 -0.85 -3.74
N ALA A 41 -18.70 -2.04 -3.91
CA ALA A 41 -19.27 -3.24 -3.33
C ALA A 41 -19.26 -3.17 -1.78
N ASP A 42 -20.20 -3.86 -1.15
CA ASP A 42 -20.20 -4.09 0.30
C ASP A 42 -19.16 -5.14 0.68
N HIS A 43 -18.50 -4.96 1.83
CA HIS A 43 -17.60 -5.94 2.41
C HIS A 43 -17.63 -5.83 3.94
N GLU A 44 -17.52 -6.95 4.65
CA GLU A 44 -17.57 -6.96 6.13
C GLU A 44 -16.43 -6.17 6.77
N ASP A 45 -15.25 -6.22 6.18
CA ASP A 45 -14.08 -5.42 6.56
C ASP A 45 -14.06 -4.02 5.91
N ALA A 46 -15.13 -3.60 5.24
CA ALA A 46 -15.20 -2.24 4.71
C ALA A 46 -15.13 -1.24 5.88
N PRO A 47 -14.35 -0.16 5.74
CA PRO A 47 -14.30 0.85 6.77
C PRO A 47 -15.68 1.46 7.03
N PRO A 48 -15.96 1.90 8.27
CA PRO A 48 -17.22 2.54 8.62
C PRO A 48 -17.55 3.69 7.65
N PRO A 49 -18.82 3.87 7.23
CA PRO A 49 -19.22 4.89 6.25
C PRO A 49 -18.83 6.33 6.63
N GLU A 50 -18.63 6.59 7.92
CA GLU A 50 -18.20 7.87 8.48
C GLU A 50 -16.74 8.20 8.12
N ILE A 51 -15.93 7.17 7.84
CA ILE A 51 -14.54 7.34 7.42
C ILE A 51 -14.48 7.36 5.90
N LYS A 52 -14.56 8.57 5.32
CA LYS A 52 -14.30 8.78 3.89
C LYS A 52 -12.84 8.49 3.56
N TYR A 53 -12.52 7.25 3.24
CA TYR A 53 -11.25 6.91 2.60
C TYR A 53 -11.30 7.39 1.15
N MET A 54 -10.45 8.36 0.82
CA MET A 54 -10.39 8.94 -0.53
C MET A 54 -9.73 7.98 -1.55
N ASP A 55 -9.24 6.84 -1.10
CA ASP A 55 -8.30 5.97 -1.80
C ASP A 55 -8.73 4.49 -1.85
N LEU A 56 -9.96 4.16 -1.47
CA LEU A 56 -10.50 2.80 -1.53
C LEU A 56 -11.75 2.73 -2.41
N PHE A 57 -11.78 1.78 -3.33
CA PHE A 57 -12.96 1.37 -4.08
C PHE A 57 -13.00 -0.15 -4.12
N LEU A 58 -14.09 -0.75 -3.64
CA LEU A 58 -14.28 -2.19 -3.65
C LEU A 58 -14.99 -2.58 -4.95
N PHE A 59 -14.29 -3.36 -5.78
CA PHE A 59 -14.81 -3.82 -7.06
C PHE A 59 -15.78 -4.98 -6.85
N SER A 60 -16.94 -4.93 -7.50
CA SER A 60 -17.88 -6.05 -7.57
C SER A 60 -17.47 -7.04 -8.67
N GLU A 61 -18.06 -8.24 -8.65
CA GLU A 61 -17.88 -9.21 -9.76
C GLU A 61 -18.28 -8.63 -11.13
N LYS A 62 -19.29 -7.75 -11.16
CA LYS A 62 -19.72 -7.08 -12.40
C LYS A 62 -18.65 -6.12 -12.91
N ASP A 63 -17.95 -5.45 -12.01
CA ASP A 63 -16.84 -4.57 -12.37
C ASP A 63 -15.68 -5.39 -12.89
N VAL A 64 -15.32 -6.50 -12.24
CA VAL A 64 -14.27 -7.41 -12.72
C VAL A 64 -14.56 -7.87 -14.15
N LYS A 65 -15.79 -8.35 -14.43
CA LYS A 65 -16.21 -8.75 -15.78
C LYS A 65 -16.09 -7.63 -16.80
N TRP A 66 -16.43 -6.39 -16.43
CA TRP A 66 -16.30 -5.23 -17.32
C TRP A 66 -14.86 -5.01 -17.81
N PHE A 67 -13.87 -5.25 -16.94
CA PHE A 67 -12.46 -5.18 -17.31
C PHE A 67 -12.03 -6.41 -18.12
N GLU A 68 -12.50 -7.62 -17.79
CA GLU A 68 -12.22 -8.85 -18.55
C GLU A 68 -12.70 -8.76 -20.00
N GLU A 69 -13.92 -8.25 -20.21
CA GLU A 69 -14.51 -8.00 -21.54
C GLU A 69 -13.70 -7.00 -22.38
N ARG A 70 -12.83 -6.21 -21.74
CA ARG A 70 -11.91 -5.24 -22.36
C ARG A 70 -10.47 -5.76 -22.43
N GLY A 71 -10.29 -7.06 -22.27
CA GLY A 71 -8.99 -7.74 -22.43
C GLY A 71 -8.05 -7.57 -21.24
N CYS A 72 -8.56 -7.17 -20.08
CA CYS A 72 -7.77 -7.19 -18.84
C CYS A 72 -7.77 -8.60 -18.24
N GLU A 73 -6.66 -8.99 -17.64
CA GLU A 73 -6.46 -10.38 -17.15
C GLU A 73 -6.03 -10.38 -15.69
N MET A 74 -6.69 -11.18 -14.85
CA MET A 74 -6.25 -11.43 -13.49
C MET A 74 -4.95 -12.25 -13.49
N TYR A 75 -3.92 -11.72 -12.84
CA TYR A 75 -2.60 -12.30 -12.78
C TYR A 75 -2.14 -12.41 -11.33
N LYS A 76 -1.98 -13.65 -10.87
CA LYS A 76 -1.29 -13.94 -9.60
C LYS A 76 0.21 -13.75 -9.81
N VAL A 77 0.80 -12.84 -9.04
CA VAL A 77 2.24 -12.57 -9.11
C VAL A 77 2.96 -13.59 -8.25
N ASN A 78 3.76 -14.46 -8.89
CA ASN A 78 4.69 -15.34 -8.19
C ASN A 78 6.07 -14.70 -8.13
N MET A 79 6.77 -14.93 -7.03
CA MET A 79 8.01 -14.23 -6.70
C MET A 79 8.97 -15.16 -5.97
N GLU A 80 10.25 -14.99 -6.26
CA GLU A 80 11.36 -15.53 -5.49
C GLU A 80 11.82 -14.51 -4.43
N PRO A 81 12.54 -14.95 -3.38
CA PRO A 81 13.15 -14.04 -2.43
C PRO A 81 14.06 -13.01 -3.13
N GLY A 82 13.83 -11.73 -2.85
CA GLY A 82 14.56 -10.62 -3.46
C GLY A 82 13.84 -9.95 -4.62
N ASP A 83 12.78 -10.56 -5.17
CA ASP A 83 12.00 -9.93 -6.23
C ASP A 83 11.29 -8.67 -5.73
N PHE A 84 11.33 -7.62 -6.56
CA PHE A 84 10.66 -6.36 -6.28
C PHE A 84 9.63 -6.05 -7.37
N VAL A 85 8.36 -6.11 -7.01
CA VAL A 85 7.24 -5.87 -7.91
C VAL A 85 6.81 -4.42 -7.79
N LEU A 86 6.62 -3.75 -8.93
CA LEU A 86 6.12 -2.39 -9.03
C LEU A 86 4.84 -2.35 -9.87
N TRP A 87 3.83 -1.61 -9.44
CA TRP A 87 2.61 -1.40 -10.21
C TRP A 87 2.05 0.01 -10.03
N ASP A 88 1.27 0.44 -11.01
CA ASP A 88 0.51 1.69 -10.96
C ASP A 88 -0.65 1.53 -9.97
N SER A 89 -0.80 2.45 -9.01
CA SER A 89 -1.84 2.38 -7.96
C SER A 89 -3.28 2.32 -8.49
N ARG A 90 -3.51 2.64 -9.77
CA ARG A 90 -4.81 2.53 -10.46
C ARG A 90 -5.11 1.14 -11.00
N THR A 91 -4.13 0.25 -10.96
CA THR A 91 -4.30 -1.16 -11.34
C THR A 91 -5.23 -1.81 -10.34
N MET A 92 -6.27 -2.48 -10.78
CA MET A 92 -7.10 -3.28 -9.88
C MET A 92 -6.25 -4.39 -9.27
N HIS A 93 -6.29 -4.52 -7.95
CA HIS A 93 -5.46 -5.49 -7.24
C HIS A 93 -6.10 -5.90 -5.91
N TYR A 94 -5.71 -7.07 -5.43
CA TYR A 94 -6.08 -7.58 -4.11
C TYR A 94 -5.04 -8.58 -3.61
N ALA A 95 -5.16 -8.95 -2.33
CA ALA A 95 -4.36 -10.02 -1.74
C ALA A 95 -5.18 -11.31 -1.70
N LYS A 96 -4.70 -12.36 -2.35
CA LYS A 96 -5.26 -13.71 -2.24
C LYS A 96 -4.81 -14.35 -0.92
N PHE A 97 -5.72 -15.05 -0.25
CA PHE A 97 -5.39 -15.87 0.92
C PHE A 97 -4.50 -17.06 0.52
N PRO A 98 -3.57 -17.48 1.41
CA PRO A 98 -2.80 -18.70 1.18
C PRO A 98 -3.68 -19.94 1.28
N GLU A 99 -3.35 -20.95 0.49
CA GLU A 99 -3.93 -22.29 0.50
C GLU A 99 -2.93 -23.33 1.04
N GLY A 100 -1.72 -22.91 1.41
CA GLY A 100 -0.66 -23.74 1.97
C GLY A 100 -0.01 -23.13 3.21
N GLU A 101 1.07 -23.76 3.67
CA GLU A 101 1.73 -23.44 4.95
C GLU A 101 2.92 -22.47 4.80
N GLN A 102 3.21 -21.98 3.59
CA GLN A 102 4.34 -21.08 3.35
C GLN A 102 4.12 -19.74 4.04
N ILE A 103 5.01 -19.42 4.99
CA ILE A 103 5.03 -18.10 5.62
C ILE A 103 5.55 -17.08 4.61
N ARG A 104 4.73 -16.06 4.33
CA ARG A 104 5.12 -14.93 3.48
C ARG A 104 5.72 -13.81 4.31
N HIS A 105 6.77 -13.21 3.77
CA HIS A 105 7.35 -11.99 4.33
C HIS A 105 7.63 -11.01 3.19
N VAL A 106 7.04 -9.82 3.29
CA VAL A 106 7.12 -8.77 2.28
C VAL A 106 7.26 -7.41 2.95
N GLN A 107 7.88 -6.46 2.24
CA GLN A 107 7.83 -5.04 2.58
C GLN A 107 7.12 -4.29 1.48
N TYR A 108 6.05 -3.57 1.84
CA TYR A 108 5.41 -2.64 0.93
C TYR A 108 6.18 -1.33 0.87
N VAL A 109 6.33 -0.81 -0.35
CA VAL A 109 7.01 0.45 -0.65
C VAL A 109 6.12 1.25 -1.59
N CYS A 110 5.65 2.41 -1.17
CA CYS A 110 4.88 3.31 -2.02
C CYS A 110 5.74 4.52 -2.41
N MET A 111 5.72 4.89 -3.68
CA MET A 111 6.60 5.91 -4.25
C MET A 111 5.79 6.96 -5.01
N THR A 112 6.06 8.23 -4.71
CA THR A 112 5.60 9.37 -5.50
C THR A 112 6.70 10.43 -5.62
N PRO A 113 6.71 11.22 -6.71
CA PRO A 113 7.63 12.35 -6.84
C PRO A 113 7.54 13.33 -5.66
N ARG A 114 8.69 13.87 -5.21
CA ARG A 114 8.77 14.91 -4.16
C ARG A 114 7.89 16.12 -4.45
N LYS A 115 7.76 16.52 -5.72
CA LYS A 115 6.94 17.65 -6.17
C LYS A 115 5.45 17.52 -5.88
N PHE A 116 4.96 16.32 -5.51
CA PHE A 116 3.56 16.11 -5.13
C PHE A 116 3.30 16.39 -3.66
N ALA A 117 4.35 16.41 -2.81
CA ALA A 117 4.19 16.62 -1.37
C ALA A 117 4.08 18.10 -1.04
N THR A 118 3.10 18.45 -0.20
CA THR A 118 3.03 19.77 0.44
C THR A 118 4.03 19.85 1.59
N GLU A 119 4.30 21.06 2.07
CA GLU A 119 5.19 21.24 3.21
C GLU A 119 4.62 20.60 4.48
N GLU A 120 3.30 20.66 4.71
CA GLU A 120 2.68 20.01 5.87
C GLU A 120 2.87 18.48 5.82
N ALA A 121 2.74 17.87 4.64
CA ALA A 121 2.97 16.44 4.48
C ALA A 121 4.43 16.05 4.78
N LEU A 122 5.40 16.87 4.37
CA LEU A 122 6.81 16.60 4.65
C LEU A 122 7.13 16.73 6.13
N GLN A 123 6.60 17.75 6.79
CA GLN A 123 6.72 17.92 8.24
C GLN A 123 6.12 16.74 9.00
N ALA A 124 4.95 16.25 8.57
CA ALA A 124 4.33 15.06 9.16
C ALA A 124 5.22 13.81 8.99
N LYS A 125 5.81 13.59 7.81
CA LYS A 125 6.76 12.48 7.59
C LYS A 125 8.01 12.61 8.44
N ALA A 126 8.59 13.81 8.49
CA ALA A 126 9.79 14.09 9.27
C ALA A 126 9.53 13.79 10.75
N TYR A 127 8.39 14.27 11.28
CA TYR A 127 7.95 13.95 12.63
C TYR A 127 7.87 12.44 12.86
N CYS A 128 7.15 11.71 12.02
CA CYS A 128 7.00 10.26 12.15
C CYS A 128 8.33 9.50 12.08
N PHE A 129 9.27 9.97 11.25
CA PHE A 129 10.60 9.39 11.17
C PHE A 129 11.40 9.61 12.47
N GLU A 130 11.39 10.82 13.03
CA GLU A 130 12.11 11.13 14.28
C GLU A 130 11.49 10.42 15.50
N THR A 131 10.17 10.17 15.48
CA THR A 131 9.46 9.52 16.59
C THR A 131 9.21 8.03 16.38
N PHE A 132 9.78 7.42 15.34
CA PHE A 132 9.56 6.01 14.96
C PHE A 132 8.08 5.60 14.87
N THR A 133 7.22 6.53 14.47
CA THR A 133 5.78 6.33 14.44
C THR A 133 5.31 5.98 13.03
N GLY A 134 4.44 4.98 12.91
CA GLY A 134 3.87 4.60 11.62
C GLY A 134 2.90 5.65 11.07
N THR A 135 2.64 5.58 9.76
CA THR A 135 1.65 6.41 9.09
C THR A 135 0.82 5.60 8.11
N THR A 136 -0.20 6.23 7.54
CA THR A 136 -0.84 5.76 6.29
C THR A 136 0.18 5.62 5.14
N HIS A 137 -0.22 4.88 4.10
CA HIS A 137 0.69 4.39 3.07
C HIS A 137 1.10 5.43 1.99
N TRP A 138 0.37 6.53 1.85
CA TRP A 138 0.65 7.53 0.82
C TRP A 138 1.85 8.41 1.21
N PRO A 139 2.90 8.48 0.37
CA PRO A 139 4.16 9.12 0.78
C PRO A 139 4.18 10.65 0.57
N HIS A 140 3.13 11.26 0.01
CA HIS A 140 3.05 12.70 -0.25
C HIS A 140 1.78 13.40 0.26
N CYS A 141 0.75 12.64 0.67
CA CYS A 141 -0.54 13.19 1.08
C CYS A 141 -1.28 12.21 2.01
N ASN A 142 -2.40 12.66 2.60
CA ASN A 142 -3.22 11.87 3.52
C ASN A 142 -2.39 11.18 4.63
N ILE A 143 -1.35 11.85 5.12
CA ILE A 143 -0.42 11.30 6.11
C ILE A 143 -1.07 11.39 7.48
N ARG A 144 -1.60 10.27 7.95
CA ARG A 144 -2.21 10.15 9.27
C ARG A 144 -1.25 9.40 10.17
N ILE A 145 -0.87 10.04 11.27
CA ILE A 145 0.03 9.48 12.28
C ILE A 145 -0.72 8.36 13.00
N ALA A 146 -0.11 7.18 13.09
CA ALA A 146 -0.69 6.07 13.82
C ALA A 146 -0.78 6.42 15.31
N GLN A 147 -1.99 6.40 15.87
CA GLN A 147 -2.26 6.66 17.29
C GLN A 147 -2.55 5.38 18.07
N GLU A 148 -3.05 4.35 17.38
CA GLU A 148 -3.48 3.11 17.99
C GLU A 148 -2.31 2.15 18.20
N LYS A 149 -2.31 1.49 19.36
CA LYS A 149 -1.35 0.43 19.66
C LYS A 149 -1.88 -0.89 19.08
N PRO A 150 -1.03 -1.73 18.48
CA PRO A 150 -1.46 -3.02 17.97
C PRO A 150 -1.98 -3.89 19.12
N MET A 151 -3.16 -4.48 18.92
CA MET A 151 -3.84 -5.29 19.90
C MET A 151 -3.73 -6.78 19.56
N ARG A 152 -3.73 -7.65 20.56
CA ARG A 152 -3.82 -9.10 20.46
C ARG A 152 -4.81 -9.59 21.51
N ASN A 153 -5.91 -10.21 21.08
CA ASN A 153 -6.97 -10.73 21.97
C ASN A 153 -7.52 -9.67 22.94
N GLY A 154 -7.69 -8.42 22.49
CA GLY A 154 -8.23 -7.33 23.30
C GLY A 154 -7.23 -6.63 24.23
N GLU A 155 -5.98 -7.08 24.28
CA GLU A 155 -4.90 -6.44 25.04
C GLU A 155 -3.83 -5.85 24.12
N ILE A 156 -3.06 -4.87 24.61
CA ILE A 156 -1.92 -4.33 23.85
C ILE A 156 -0.94 -5.48 23.60
N CYS A 157 -0.52 -5.63 22.35
CA CYS A 157 0.42 -6.67 21.96
C CYS A 157 1.69 -6.58 22.82
N PRO A 158 2.11 -7.66 23.52
CA PRO A 158 3.30 -7.62 24.39
C PRO A 158 4.60 -7.43 23.61
N LYS A 159 4.56 -7.59 22.28
CA LYS A 159 5.67 -7.32 21.36
C LYS A 159 5.62 -5.90 20.77
N TYR A 160 4.67 -5.06 21.19
CA TYR A 160 4.63 -3.67 20.77
C TYR A 160 5.87 -2.94 21.26
N ARG A 161 6.44 -2.12 20.38
CA ARG A 161 7.64 -1.33 20.64
C ARG A 161 7.44 0.07 20.09
N THR A 162 7.98 1.06 20.78
CA THR A 162 7.92 2.47 20.38
C THR A 162 9.13 2.90 19.54
N GLU A 163 10.16 2.06 19.48
CA GLU A 163 11.34 2.27 18.64
C GLU A 163 11.83 0.92 18.06
N PRO A 164 12.57 0.93 16.94
CA PRO A 164 13.15 -0.30 16.38
C PRO A 164 14.28 -0.86 17.26
N PHE A 165 14.53 -2.17 17.17
CA PHE A 165 15.67 -2.83 17.85
C PHE A 165 17.01 -2.27 17.37
N GLU A 166 17.12 -2.09 16.06
CA GLU A 166 18.27 -1.50 15.40
C GLU A 166 17.83 -0.17 14.78
N LYS A 167 18.48 0.92 15.19
CA LYS A 167 18.17 2.25 14.65
C LYS A 167 18.73 2.36 13.23
N PRO A 168 17.99 2.98 12.29
CA PRO A 168 18.46 3.12 10.93
C PRO A 168 19.69 4.04 10.88
N GLU A 169 20.62 3.74 9.97
CA GLU A 169 21.69 4.68 9.64
C GLU A 169 21.08 5.95 9.04
N ARG A 170 21.51 7.11 9.54
CA ARG A 170 20.96 8.42 9.15
C ARG A 170 21.81 9.05 8.04
N THR A 171 21.78 8.45 6.85
CA THR A 171 22.43 9.02 5.67
C THR A 171 21.63 10.18 5.09
N ASP A 172 22.30 11.08 4.36
CA ASP A 172 21.62 12.19 3.67
C ASP A 172 20.49 11.72 2.76
N GLN A 173 20.66 10.57 2.09
CA GLN A 173 19.64 9.98 1.23
C GLN A 173 18.41 9.55 2.04
N ILE A 174 18.60 8.89 3.19
CA ILE A 174 17.48 8.47 4.05
C ILE A 174 16.76 9.69 4.60
N LEU A 175 17.50 10.70 5.06
CA LEU A 175 16.91 11.94 5.60
C LEU A 175 16.10 12.69 4.53
N ARG A 176 16.56 12.69 3.27
CA ARG A 176 15.81 13.25 2.13
C ARG A 176 14.53 12.48 1.80
N LEU A 177 14.58 11.15 1.82
CA LEU A 177 13.41 10.30 1.58
C LEU A 177 12.37 10.40 2.71
N ALA A 178 12.84 10.57 3.95
CA ALA A 178 12.02 10.77 5.14
C ALA A 178 11.39 12.16 5.23
N GLY A 179 11.80 13.12 4.39
CA GLY A 179 11.35 14.51 4.45
C GLY A 179 12.02 15.34 5.55
N VAL A 180 13.05 14.80 6.22
CA VAL A 180 13.83 15.48 7.27
C VAL A 180 14.83 16.47 6.66
N LYS A 181 15.41 16.14 5.50
CA LYS A 181 16.36 16.98 4.77
C LYS A 181 15.79 17.37 3.40
N GLY A 182 15.98 18.63 3.00
CA GLY A 182 15.69 19.08 1.64
C GLY A 182 16.59 18.42 0.59
N TYR A 183 16.13 18.40 -0.66
CA TYR A 183 17.01 18.11 -1.79
C TYR A 183 17.76 19.39 -2.13
N ASP A 184 19.04 19.27 -2.44
CA ASP A 184 19.82 20.42 -2.91
C ASP A 184 19.27 20.84 -4.29
N GLU A 185 19.26 22.15 -4.57
CA GLU A 185 18.82 22.70 -5.87
C GLU A 185 19.85 22.51 -6.98
#